data_AF-A0A968HRP7-F1
#
_entry.id   AF-A0A968HRP7-F1
#
_cell.length_a   1.000
_cell.length_b   1.000
_cell.length_c   1.000
_cell.angle_alpha   90.00
_cell.angle_beta   90.00
_cell.angle_gamma   90.00
#
_symmetry.space_group_name_H-M   'P 1'
#
loop_
_entity.id
_entity.type
_entity.pdbx_description
1 polymer ?
#
loop_
_entity_poly.entity_id
_entity_poly.type
_entity_poly.pdbx_seq_one_letter_code
_entity_poly.pdbx_strand_id
1 'polypeptide(L)'
;MIDLGPSTLGGLPATTASPDANGNFWNNFGPGQFVRLVDTGGAATASSDPAGIGFGATTNLGATFVFPPNGLENPDGGILGPFAIASATSDYIFSDAGSPVVGLELSSLDPALQYRFRFFGSRVFDVTQEAQYLVDGGNGVQSVTLVTSGTNIGSDGASFANDNIIAGIRGVTPRANGTIVIELSAAQGSFGYLNLLEVSVDDGAPDVSFTQQPTSQIADAGGTLAFSAVADAEFGAVNIRWQRDGVDLVDDGRIVGSQGETLTITGASLADVGVYTAVATGGGVDVSSDGAVAAVRQSATEFDLNGDGVLDVVDLLLFLNAF
;
A
#
# COMPACT_ATOMS: atom_id res chain seq x y z
N MET A 1 -15.65 6.74 3.33
CA MET A 1 -15.46 5.33 3.76
C MET A 1 -16.81 4.71 4.08
N ILE A 2 -16.89 3.38 4.13
CA ILE A 2 -18.10 2.61 4.41
C ILE A 2 -17.79 1.65 5.55
N ASP A 3 -18.57 1.73 6.62
CA ASP A 3 -18.53 0.84 7.77
C ASP A 3 -19.55 -0.31 7.55
N LEU A 4 -19.13 -1.57 7.68
CA LEU A 4 -19.90 -2.76 7.34
C LEU A 4 -20.21 -3.60 8.57
N GLY A 5 -21.12 -3.11 9.39
CA GLY A 5 -21.55 -3.83 10.57
C GLY A 5 -22.39 -2.97 11.47
N PRO A 6 -23.22 -3.57 12.33
CA PRO A 6 -23.73 -2.87 13.48
C PRO A 6 -23.00 -3.35 14.72
N SER A 7 -22.35 -2.45 15.46
CA SER A 7 -21.90 -2.75 16.85
C SER A 7 -23.05 -3.15 17.81
N THR A 8 -24.34 -3.03 17.42
CA THR A 8 -25.48 -3.63 18.13
C THR A 8 -26.51 -4.26 17.17
N LEU A 9 -26.82 -5.56 17.33
CA LEU A 9 -27.92 -6.19 16.57
C LEU A 9 -29.29 -5.74 17.10
N GLY A 10 -30.10 -5.13 16.24
CA GLY A 10 -31.48 -4.73 16.56
C GLY A 10 -31.61 -3.39 17.32
N GLY A 11 -30.50 -2.70 17.60
CA GLY A 11 -30.47 -1.31 18.06
C GLY A 11 -30.40 -0.33 16.89
N LEU A 12 -30.35 0.98 17.18
CA LEU A 12 -29.86 1.96 16.19
C LEU A 12 -28.46 1.49 15.73
N PRO A 13 -28.12 1.57 14.43
CA PRO A 13 -26.83 1.12 13.95
C PRO A 13 -25.75 1.77 14.78
N ALA A 14 -24.75 0.98 15.15
CA ALA A 14 -23.58 1.56 15.75
C ALA A 14 -22.96 2.55 14.78
N THR A 15 -22.92 3.77 15.28
CA THR A 15 -22.31 4.92 14.65
C THR A 15 -20.83 4.83 14.46
N THR A 16 -20.24 4.46 13.32
CA THR A 16 -18.96 5.12 13.03
C THR A 16 -19.26 6.62 12.86
N ALA A 17 -18.65 7.42 13.74
CA ALA A 17 -18.86 8.86 13.78
C ALA A 17 -18.50 9.49 12.42
N SER A 18 -19.33 10.41 11.94
CA SER A 18 -19.13 11.09 10.66
C SER A 18 -19.37 12.60 10.83
N PRO A 19 -18.31 13.44 10.76
CA PRO A 19 -16.90 13.05 10.63
C PRO A 19 -16.36 12.34 11.89
N ASP A 20 -15.33 11.52 11.71
CA ASP A 20 -14.58 10.87 12.80
C ASP A 20 -13.58 11.85 13.47
N ALA A 21 -12.82 11.35 14.44
CA ALA A 21 -11.80 12.15 15.15
C ALA A 21 -10.66 12.66 14.25
N ASN A 22 -10.48 12.06 13.08
CA ASN A 22 -9.48 12.43 12.07
C ASN A 22 -10.07 13.30 10.95
N GLY A 23 -11.38 13.62 11.03
CA GLY A 23 -12.08 14.44 10.03
C GLY A 23 -12.61 13.65 8.83
N ASN A 24 -12.54 12.32 8.82
CA ASN A 24 -13.05 11.53 7.71
C ASN A 24 -14.56 11.29 7.82
N PHE A 25 -15.23 11.23 6.68
CA PHE A 25 -16.66 10.95 6.60
C PHE A 25 -16.95 9.47 6.31
N TRP A 26 -17.89 8.95 7.09
CA TRP A 26 -18.27 7.54 7.11
C TRP A 26 -19.72 7.34 6.68
N ASN A 27 -19.94 6.25 5.95
CA ASN A 27 -21.24 5.75 5.52
C ASN A 27 -21.52 4.43 6.25
N ASN A 28 -22.40 4.48 7.25
CA ASN A 28 -22.70 3.32 8.09
C ASN A 28 -23.72 2.41 7.40
N PHE A 29 -23.32 1.19 7.06
CA PHE A 29 -24.14 0.21 6.37
C PHE A 29 -24.56 -0.92 7.31
N GLY A 30 -25.82 -1.35 7.21
CA GLY A 30 -26.38 -2.37 8.12
C GLY A 30 -27.46 -3.24 7.48
N PRO A 31 -28.05 -4.17 8.26
CA PRO A 31 -28.99 -5.16 7.76
C PRO A 31 -30.18 -4.56 6.99
N GLY A 32 -30.37 -5.02 5.74
CA GLY A 32 -31.50 -4.63 4.89
C GLY A 32 -31.49 -3.17 4.41
N GLN A 33 -30.35 -2.47 4.54
CA GLN A 33 -30.24 -1.07 4.16
C GLN A 33 -29.75 -0.90 2.72
N PHE A 34 -30.13 0.25 2.15
CA PHE A 34 -29.46 0.90 1.03
C PHE A 34 -28.99 2.25 1.54
N VAL A 35 -27.73 2.59 1.31
CA VAL A 35 -27.11 3.82 1.80
C VAL A 35 -26.76 4.70 0.61
N ARG A 36 -27.24 5.95 0.62
CA ARG A 36 -26.73 6.97 -0.28
C ARG A 36 -25.40 7.48 0.29
N LEU A 37 -24.35 7.42 -0.51
CA LEU A 37 -23.01 7.76 -0.04
C LEU A 37 -22.81 9.27 0.09
N VAL A 38 -22.11 9.69 1.14
CA VAL A 38 -21.50 11.00 1.27
C VAL A 38 -20.02 10.95 0.88
N ASP A 39 -19.52 12.06 0.35
CA ASP A 39 -18.13 12.25 -0.06
C ASP A 39 -17.22 12.63 1.13
N THR A 40 -15.95 12.93 0.83
CA THR A 40 -14.95 13.33 1.81
C THR A 40 -15.18 14.71 2.43
N GLY A 41 -16.17 15.48 1.96
CA GLY A 41 -16.65 16.72 2.56
C GLY A 41 -17.97 16.57 3.32
N GLY A 42 -18.51 15.34 3.41
CA GLY A 42 -19.80 15.06 4.04
C GLY A 42 -21.02 15.48 3.19
N ALA A 43 -20.80 15.87 1.93
CA ALA A 43 -21.88 16.17 1.02
C ALA A 43 -22.40 14.87 0.39
N ALA A 44 -23.70 14.81 0.08
CA ALA A 44 -24.22 13.72 -0.73
C ALA A 44 -23.44 13.65 -2.05
N THR A 45 -22.87 12.48 -2.36
CA THR A 45 -22.18 12.25 -3.63
C THR A 45 -23.12 12.59 -4.77
N ALA A 46 -22.81 13.61 -5.56
CA ALA A 46 -23.59 13.96 -6.74
C ALA A 46 -22.94 13.29 -7.95
N SER A 47 -23.61 12.26 -8.49
CA SER A 47 -23.29 11.80 -9.85
C SER A 47 -24.25 12.47 -10.84
N SER A 48 -24.21 12.08 -12.12
CA SER A 48 -25.22 12.52 -13.10
C SER A 48 -26.66 12.16 -12.69
N ASP A 49 -26.83 11.32 -11.66
CA ASP A 49 -28.08 11.02 -11.00
C ASP A 49 -28.38 12.02 -9.85
N PRO A 50 -29.53 12.71 -9.84
CA PRO A 50 -29.95 13.51 -8.68
C PRO A 50 -30.07 12.70 -7.38
N ALA A 51 -30.16 11.36 -7.48
CA ALA A 51 -30.15 10.40 -6.39
C ALA A 51 -28.76 10.10 -5.78
N GLY A 52 -27.67 10.62 -6.36
CA GLY A 52 -26.30 10.40 -5.88
C GLY A 52 -25.80 8.95 -5.97
N ILE A 53 -24.57 8.68 -5.51
CA ILE A 53 -24.01 7.32 -5.53
C ILE A 53 -24.67 6.48 -4.43
N GLY A 54 -25.17 5.31 -4.80
CA GLY A 54 -25.80 4.36 -3.90
C GLY A 54 -24.90 3.18 -3.55
N PHE A 55 -25.09 2.62 -2.36
CA PHE A 55 -24.44 1.40 -1.90
C PHE A 55 -25.47 0.49 -1.23
N GLY A 56 -25.53 -0.78 -1.64
CA GLY A 56 -26.50 -1.74 -1.11
C GLY A 56 -26.06 -3.18 -1.26
N ALA A 57 -26.77 -4.08 -0.58
CA ALA A 57 -26.56 -5.52 -0.78
C ALA A 57 -27.33 -6.02 -2.00
N THR A 58 -26.69 -6.90 -2.77
CA THR A 58 -27.35 -7.69 -3.83
C THR A 58 -27.86 -9.03 -3.30
N THR A 59 -27.39 -9.44 -2.11
CA THR A 59 -27.85 -10.63 -1.37
C THR A 59 -28.53 -10.24 -0.05
N ASN A 60 -29.22 -11.19 0.58
CA ASN A 60 -29.79 -10.97 1.91
C ASN A 60 -28.71 -11.14 2.98
N LEU A 61 -28.37 -10.05 3.67
CA LEU A 61 -27.30 -10.02 4.68
C LEU A 61 -27.78 -10.28 6.11
N GLY A 62 -29.05 -10.67 6.33
CA GLY A 62 -29.59 -10.79 7.68
C GLY A 62 -28.78 -11.69 8.63
N ALA A 63 -28.27 -12.83 8.13
CA ALA A 63 -27.50 -13.79 8.92
C ALA A 63 -25.98 -13.55 8.91
N THR A 64 -25.49 -12.57 8.14
CA THR A 64 -24.06 -12.36 7.89
C THR A 64 -23.43 -11.32 8.80
N PHE A 65 -24.13 -10.83 9.82
CA PHE A 65 -23.61 -9.87 10.81
C PHE A 65 -23.41 -10.56 12.17
N VAL A 66 -22.36 -10.20 12.90
CA VAL A 66 -22.00 -10.79 14.19
C VAL A 66 -22.26 -9.84 15.36
N PHE A 67 -22.74 -10.39 16.49
CA PHE A 67 -22.84 -9.66 17.76
C PHE A 67 -22.63 -10.59 18.98
N PRO A 68 -21.82 -10.17 19.98
CA PRO A 68 -20.97 -8.98 19.96
C PRO A 68 -19.91 -9.09 18.85
N PRO A 69 -19.49 -7.96 18.25
CA PRO A 69 -18.36 -7.96 17.34
C PRO A 69 -17.09 -8.45 18.03
N ASN A 70 -16.20 -9.07 17.27
CA ASN A 70 -14.90 -9.55 17.74
C ASN A 70 -13.80 -9.36 16.69
N GLY A 71 -13.89 -8.27 15.93
CA GLY A 71 -12.82 -7.75 15.09
C GLY A 71 -11.74 -7.03 15.89
N LEU A 72 -11.05 -6.10 15.25
CA LEU A 72 -9.96 -5.33 15.86
C LEU A 72 -10.51 -4.16 16.67
N GLU A 73 -10.41 -4.24 18.00
CA GLU A 73 -10.97 -3.23 18.91
C GLU A 73 -10.02 -2.05 19.20
N ASN A 74 -8.72 -2.22 19.00
CA ASN A 74 -7.69 -1.22 19.30
C ASN A 74 -6.77 -0.99 18.10
N PRO A 75 -7.27 -0.45 16.97
CA PRO A 75 -6.45 -0.24 15.80
C PRO A 75 -5.39 0.86 16.02
N ASP A 76 -4.20 0.68 15.45
CA ASP A 76 -3.12 1.67 15.50
C ASP A 76 -3.18 2.61 14.29
N GLY A 77 -3.32 3.93 14.56
CA GLY A 77 -3.37 4.95 13.51
C GLY A 77 -2.05 5.18 12.77
N GLY A 78 -0.92 4.81 13.35
CA GLY A 78 0.38 4.83 12.67
C GLY A 78 0.55 3.70 11.67
N ILE A 79 -0.25 2.62 11.80
CA ILE A 79 -0.21 1.45 10.92
C ILE A 79 -1.37 1.49 9.91
N LEU A 80 -2.61 1.63 10.38
CA LEU A 80 -3.81 1.58 9.55
C LEU A 80 -4.26 2.96 9.04
N GLY A 81 -3.63 4.05 9.49
CA GLY A 81 -3.95 5.41 9.05
C GLY A 81 -5.45 5.73 9.22
N PRO A 82 -6.16 6.16 8.15
CA PRO A 82 -7.58 6.53 8.25
C PRO A 82 -8.50 5.35 8.59
N PHE A 83 -8.04 4.10 8.43
CA PHE A 83 -8.83 2.92 8.74
C PHE A 83 -8.86 2.62 10.25
N ALA A 84 -8.03 3.28 11.05
CA ALA A 84 -7.88 3.03 12.48
C ALA A 84 -9.04 3.58 13.32
N ILE A 85 -10.26 3.16 13.03
CA ILE A 85 -11.48 3.55 13.73
C ILE A 85 -12.13 2.31 14.33
N ALA A 86 -12.04 2.17 15.65
CA ALA A 86 -12.48 0.98 16.39
C ALA A 86 -13.94 0.58 16.10
N SER A 87 -14.83 1.56 15.84
CA SER A 87 -16.22 1.26 15.47
C SER A 87 -16.32 0.50 14.14
N ALA A 88 -15.49 0.83 13.15
CA ALA A 88 -15.51 0.21 11.83
C ALA A 88 -14.57 -1.01 11.70
N THR A 89 -13.57 -1.15 12.58
CA THR A 89 -12.62 -2.28 12.55
C THR A 89 -13.06 -3.46 13.41
N SER A 90 -14.06 -3.27 14.28
CA SER A 90 -14.51 -4.30 15.22
C SER A 90 -15.68 -5.14 14.71
N ASP A 91 -16.65 -4.55 14.04
CA ASP A 91 -17.76 -5.25 13.40
C ASP A 91 -17.46 -5.61 11.95
N TYR A 92 -18.27 -6.51 11.40
CA TYR A 92 -18.06 -7.05 10.07
C TYR A 92 -19.30 -7.74 9.52
N ILE A 93 -19.34 -7.84 8.20
CA ILE A 93 -20.08 -8.85 7.47
C ILE A 93 -19.21 -10.08 7.21
N PHE A 94 -19.82 -11.25 7.02
CA PHE A 94 -19.10 -12.47 6.68
C PHE A 94 -19.79 -13.34 5.64
N SER A 95 -19.00 -14.04 4.84
CA SER A 95 -19.45 -15.20 4.07
C SER A 95 -19.22 -16.49 4.85
N ASP A 96 -20.08 -17.50 4.68
CA ASP A 96 -19.93 -18.83 5.28
C ASP A 96 -20.60 -19.92 4.42
N ALA A 97 -20.69 -21.16 4.92
CA ALA A 97 -21.35 -22.23 4.17
C ALA A 97 -22.86 -22.00 3.88
N GLY A 98 -23.54 -21.18 4.70
CA GLY A 98 -24.95 -20.82 4.49
C GLY A 98 -25.13 -19.66 3.51
N SER A 99 -24.16 -18.74 3.47
CA SER A 99 -24.07 -17.61 2.53
C SER A 99 -22.66 -17.57 1.94
N PRO A 100 -22.33 -18.44 0.96
CA PRO A 100 -20.97 -18.63 0.47
C PRO A 100 -20.42 -17.43 -0.31
N VAL A 101 -21.32 -16.60 -0.83
CA VAL A 101 -21.00 -15.33 -1.49
C VAL A 101 -21.90 -14.25 -0.91
N VAL A 102 -21.27 -13.18 -0.43
CA VAL A 102 -21.93 -11.97 0.05
C VAL A 102 -21.75 -10.89 -1.01
N GLY A 103 -22.86 -10.46 -1.62
CA GLY A 103 -22.85 -9.51 -2.72
C GLY A 103 -23.25 -8.11 -2.29
N LEU A 104 -22.48 -7.13 -2.73
CA LEU A 104 -22.69 -5.70 -2.54
C LEU A 104 -22.64 -5.00 -3.91
N GLU A 105 -23.30 -3.86 -4.04
CA GLU A 105 -23.34 -3.09 -5.28
C GLU A 105 -23.20 -1.59 -5.00
N LEU A 106 -22.33 -0.95 -5.77
CA LEU A 106 -22.34 0.48 -5.99
C LEU A 106 -23.16 0.80 -7.22
N SER A 107 -23.98 1.84 -7.15
CA SER A 107 -24.85 2.29 -8.22
C SER A 107 -24.70 3.78 -8.49
N SER A 108 -25.09 4.21 -9.70
CA SER A 108 -25.02 5.59 -10.15
C SER A 108 -23.60 6.17 -10.14
N LEU A 109 -22.58 5.33 -10.37
CA LEU A 109 -21.20 5.74 -10.62
C LEU A 109 -21.05 6.38 -12.01
N ASP A 110 -20.03 7.22 -12.21
CA ASP A 110 -19.71 7.79 -13.52
C ASP A 110 -18.90 6.77 -14.35
N PRO A 111 -19.45 6.22 -15.46
CA PRO A 111 -18.75 5.22 -16.27
C PRO A 111 -17.50 5.76 -16.99
N ALA A 112 -17.29 7.08 -17.02
CA ALA A 112 -16.08 7.69 -17.57
C ALA A 112 -14.89 7.69 -16.61
N LEU A 113 -15.12 7.40 -15.31
CA LEU A 113 -14.08 7.36 -14.29
C LEU A 113 -13.63 5.92 -14.02
N GLN A 114 -12.44 5.81 -13.42
CA GLN A 114 -11.97 4.59 -12.78
C GLN A 114 -12.07 4.74 -11.27
N TYR A 115 -12.28 3.63 -10.59
CA TYR A 115 -12.45 3.57 -9.15
C TYR A 115 -11.44 2.60 -8.54
N ARG A 116 -11.04 2.93 -7.31
CA ARG A 116 -10.23 2.10 -6.44
C ARG A 116 -11.00 1.72 -5.19
N PHE A 117 -10.70 0.53 -4.69
CA PHE A 117 -11.35 -0.16 -3.59
C PHE A 117 -10.28 -0.61 -2.60
N ARG A 118 -10.46 -0.25 -1.32
CA ARG A 118 -9.59 -0.68 -0.23
C ARG A 118 -10.41 -1.44 0.80
N PHE A 119 -10.05 -2.68 1.05
CA PHE A 119 -10.75 -3.62 1.90
C PHE A 119 -9.96 -3.85 3.18
N PHE A 120 -10.66 -3.82 4.31
CA PHE A 120 -10.09 -4.27 5.57
C PHE A 120 -11.01 -5.29 6.21
N GLY A 121 -10.43 -6.46 6.46
CA GLY A 121 -11.06 -7.58 7.15
C GLY A 121 -10.22 -7.98 8.35
N SER A 122 -10.85 -8.20 9.49
CA SER A 122 -10.21 -8.57 10.74
C SER A 122 -11.18 -9.29 11.67
N ARG A 123 -10.73 -10.41 12.22
CA ARG A 123 -11.42 -11.13 13.30
C ARG A 123 -10.39 -11.72 14.24
N VAL A 124 -10.57 -11.54 15.55
CA VAL A 124 -9.76 -12.22 16.57
C VAL A 124 -10.15 -13.69 16.59
N PHE A 125 -9.37 -14.52 15.90
CA PHE A 125 -9.58 -15.96 15.84
C PHE A 125 -8.27 -16.69 15.50
N ASP A 126 -7.98 -17.79 16.18
CA ASP A 126 -6.69 -18.50 16.08
C ASP A 126 -6.57 -19.39 14.84
N VAL A 127 -7.67 -19.64 14.13
CA VAL A 127 -7.68 -20.36 12.85
C VAL A 127 -7.49 -19.39 11.69
N THR A 128 -6.59 -19.76 10.78
CA THR A 128 -6.39 -19.01 9.54
C THR A 128 -7.66 -18.97 8.71
N GLN A 129 -8.15 -17.75 8.44
CA GLN A 129 -9.24 -17.49 7.51
C GLN A 129 -8.74 -16.46 6.49
N GLU A 130 -8.91 -16.77 5.21
CA GLU A 130 -8.56 -15.88 4.12
C GLU A 130 -9.83 -15.48 3.37
N ALA A 131 -10.10 -14.18 3.33
CA ALA A 131 -11.21 -13.63 2.58
C ALA A 131 -10.76 -13.38 1.14
N GLN A 132 -11.65 -13.64 0.17
CA GLN A 132 -11.52 -13.15 -1.19
C GLN A 132 -12.48 -11.99 -1.40
N TYR A 133 -11.93 -10.88 -1.89
CA TYR A 133 -12.68 -9.72 -2.34
C TYR A 133 -12.61 -9.67 -3.86
N LEU A 134 -13.77 -9.75 -4.51
CA LEU A 134 -13.90 -9.69 -5.95
C LEU A 134 -14.65 -8.41 -6.31
N VAL A 135 -14.17 -7.70 -7.33
CA VAL A 135 -14.82 -6.51 -7.88
C VAL A 135 -15.07 -6.73 -9.37
N ASP A 136 -16.34 -6.72 -9.75
CA ASP A 136 -16.82 -6.91 -11.11
C ASP A 136 -17.33 -5.58 -11.68
N GLY A 137 -16.56 -5.05 -12.63
CA GLY A 137 -16.84 -3.79 -13.33
C GLY A 137 -16.98 -3.96 -14.85
N GLY A 138 -17.04 -2.83 -15.56
CA GLY A 138 -17.11 -2.77 -17.02
C GLY A 138 -15.87 -3.30 -17.74
N ASN A 139 -14.73 -3.35 -17.05
CA ASN A 139 -13.46 -3.90 -17.55
C ASN A 139 -13.21 -5.34 -17.08
N GLY A 140 -14.24 -6.02 -16.57
CA GLY A 140 -14.17 -7.40 -16.12
C GLY A 140 -13.97 -7.54 -14.61
N VAL A 141 -13.63 -8.75 -14.20
CA VAL A 141 -13.51 -9.16 -12.80
C VAL A 141 -12.07 -9.04 -12.34
N GLN A 142 -11.88 -8.38 -11.20
CA GLN A 142 -10.63 -8.32 -10.47
C GLN A 142 -10.82 -8.92 -9.07
N SER A 143 -9.76 -9.48 -8.48
CA SER A 143 -9.85 -10.05 -7.13
C SER A 143 -8.55 -9.90 -6.36
N VAL A 144 -8.66 -9.76 -5.05
CA VAL A 144 -7.56 -9.78 -4.09
C VAL A 144 -7.97 -10.63 -2.89
N THR A 145 -6.99 -11.23 -2.20
CA THR A 145 -7.24 -11.96 -0.96
C THR A 145 -6.60 -11.26 0.24
N LEU A 146 -7.14 -11.54 1.42
CA LEU A 146 -6.63 -11.02 2.69
C LEU A 146 -6.75 -12.10 3.77
N VAL A 147 -5.65 -12.40 4.46
CA VAL A 147 -5.70 -13.19 5.69
C VAL A 147 -6.25 -12.29 6.78
N THR A 148 -7.40 -12.68 7.33
CA THR A 148 -8.20 -11.82 8.23
C THR A 148 -8.14 -12.27 9.69
N SER A 149 -7.86 -13.55 9.91
CA SER A 149 -7.63 -14.16 11.22
C SER A 149 -6.60 -15.27 11.12
N GLY A 150 -6.01 -15.65 12.24
CA GLY A 150 -5.03 -16.74 12.35
C GLY A 150 -3.86 -16.39 13.25
N THR A 151 -3.10 -17.39 13.66
CA THR A 151 -1.92 -17.20 14.54
C THR A 151 -0.82 -16.37 13.89
N ASN A 152 -0.35 -15.35 14.62
CA ASN A 152 0.81 -14.52 14.31
C ASN A 152 0.70 -13.73 13.00
N ILE A 153 -0.49 -13.24 12.65
CA ILE A 153 -0.72 -12.54 11.37
C ILE A 153 -0.64 -11.02 11.47
N GLY A 154 -0.72 -10.46 12.68
CA GLY A 154 -0.63 -9.01 12.87
C GLY A 154 0.81 -8.48 12.86
N SER A 155 0.92 -7.16 12.95
CA SER A 155 2.16 -6.37 12.94
C SER A 155 3.19 -6.78 13.98
N ASP A 156 2.75 -7.28 15.13
CA ASP A 156 3.60 -7.71 16.23
C ASP A 156 4.07 -9.17 16.09
N GLY A 157 3.59 -9.90 15.07
CA GLY A 157 3.87 -11.32 14.89
C GLY A 157 3.30 -12.22 16.00
N ALA A 158 2.33 -11.74 16.78
CA ALA A 158 1.69 -12.47 17.87
C ALA A 158 0.15 -12.36 17.85
N SER A 159 -0.42 -11.41 17.12
CA SER A 159 -1.87 -11.21 16.99
C SER A 159 -2.59 -12.37 16.29
N PHE A 160 -3.85 -12.60 16.69
CA PHE A 160 -4.80 -13.53 16.05
C PHE A 160 -5.71 -12.86 15.01
N ALA A 161 -5.48 -11.58 14.74
CA ALA A 161 -6.30 -10.77 13.86
C ALA A 161 -5.40 -9.93 12.96
N ASN A 162 -5.85 -9.66 11.74
CA ASN A 162 -5.21 -8.68 10.88
C ASN A 162 -5.33 -7.28 11.52
N ASP A 163 -4.21 -6.58 11.66
CA ASP A 163 -4.13 -5.24 12.26
C ASP A 163 -3.27 -4.27 11.43
N ASN A 164 -2.80 -4.70 10.26
CA ASN A 164 -1.79 -3.98 9.50
C ASN A 164 -1.87 -4.12 8.00
N ILE A 165 -2.68 -5.05 7.46
CA ILE A 165 -2.81 -5.24 6.01
C ILE A 165 -4.16 -4.71 5.53
N ILE A 166 -4.11 -3.85 4.52
CA ILE A 166 -5.25 -3.39 3.73
C ILE A 166 -5.11 -3.99 2.33
N ALA A 167 -6.15 -4.65 1.85
CA ALA A 167 -6.16 -5.24 0.50
C ALA A 167 -6.76 -4.23 -0.50
N GLY A 168 -6.19 -4.14 -1.71
CA GLY A 168 -6.56 -3.13 -2.70
C GLY A 168 -6.89 -3.70 -4.08
N ILE A 169 -7.86 -3.08 -4.74
CA ILE A 169 -8.16 -3.26 -6.18
C ILE A 169 -8.31 -1.86 -6.79
N ARG A 170 -7.77 -1.62 -7.98
CA ARG A 170 -7.77 -0.31 -8.64
C ARG A 170 -8.10 -0.39 -10.12
N GLY A 171 -8.24 0.76 -10.78
CA GLY A 171 -8.53 0.85 -12.20
C GLY A 171 -9.86 0.21 -12.61
N VAL A 172 -10.83 0.08 -11.70
CA VAL A 172 -12.12 -0.54 -12.01
C VAL A 172 -13.00 0.47 -12.72
N THR A 173 -13.40 0.19 -13.95
CA THR A 173 -14.39 0.99 -14.66
C THR A 173 -15.80 0.53 -14.27
N PRO A 174 -16.78 1.41 -14.04
CA PRO A 174 -18.16 1.00 -13.88
C PRO A 174 -18.70 0.33 -15.14
N ARG A 175 -19.68 -0.54 -14.97
CA ARG A 175 -20.46 -1.07 -16.10
C ARG A 175 -21.22 0.08 -16.79
N ALA A 176 -21.71 -0.16 -18.01
CA ALA A 176 -22.40 0.86 -18.81
C ALA A 176 -23.65 1.47 -18.13
N ASN A 177 -24.25 0.77 -17.17
CA ASN A 177 -25.37 1.23 -16.34
C ASN A 177 -24.92 1.96 -15.04
N GLY A 178 -23.63 2.24 -14.87
CA GLY A 178 -23.09 2.93 -13.69
C GLY A 178 -22.98 2.05 -12.44
N THR A 179 -22.96 0.72 -12.58
CA THR A 179 -22.81 -0.20 -11.43
C THR A 179 -21.43 -0.83 -11.35
N ILE A 180 -20.98 -1.11 -10.13
CA ILE A 180 -19.88 -2.03 -9.82
C ILE A 180 -20.39 -3.01 -8.75
N VAL A 181 -20.16 -4.31 -8.96
CA VAL A 181 -20.53 -5.35 -7.99
C VAL A 181 -19.29 -5.78 -7.23
N ILE A 182 -19.44 -5.97 -5.91
CA ILE A 182 -18.40 -6.45 -5.01
C ILE A 182 -18.90 -7.76 -4.40
N GLU A 183 -18.06 -8.78 -4.39
CA GLU A 183 -18.35 -10.06 -3.78
C GLU A 183 -17.31 -10.40 -2.70
N LEU A 184 -17.80 -10.87 -1.56
CA LEU A 184 -17.02 -11.45 -0.46
C LEU A 184 -17.26 -12.96 -0.42
N SER A 185 -16.18 -13.72 -0.38
CA SER A 185 -16.20 -15.17 -0.17
C SER A 185 -15.01 -15.64 0.68
N ALA A 186 -15.02 -16.91 1.10
CA ALA A 186 -13.87 -17.52 1.76
C ALA A 186 -12.89 -18.09 0.71
N ALA A 187 -11.64 -17.62 0.71
CA ALA A 187 -10.55 -18.16 -0.10
C ALA A 187 -9.85 -19.34 0.61
N GLN A 188 -9.72 -19.25 1.93
CA GLN A 188 -9.21 -20.30 2.81
C GLN A 188 -10.03 -20.32 4.10
N GLY A 189 -10.34 -21.53 4.57
CA GLY A 189 -11.13 -21.74 5.78
C GLY A 189 -12.63 -21.76 5.48
N SER A 190 -13.44 -21.46 6.48
CA SER A 190 -14.90 -21.54 6.42
C SER A 190 -15.58 -20.17 6.31
N PHE A 191 -14.82 -19.09 6.49
CA PHE A 191 -15.34 -17.74 6.55
C PHE A 191 -14.48 -16.76 5.78
N GLY A 192 -15.12 -15.76 5.18
CA GLY A 192 -14.47 -14.53 4.72
C GLY A 192 -15.07 -13.36 5.50
N TYR A 193 -14.24 -12.44 6.02
CA TYR A 193 -14.69 -11.27 6.77
C TYR A 193 -14.41 -9.98 6.02
N LEU A 194 -15.32 -9.02 6.16
CA LEU A 194 -15.13 -7.65 5.70
C LEU A 194 -15.72 -6.69 6.73
N ASN A 195 -14.86 -5.85 7.31
CA ASN A 195 -15.22 -4.92 8.38
C ASN A 195 -15.56 -3.56 7.80
N LEU A 196 -14.72 -3.07 6.88
CA LEU A 196 -14.92 -1.78 6.25
C LEU A 196 -14.37 -1.74 4.82
N LEU A 197 -14.90 -0.78 4.06
CA LEU A 197 -14.58 -0.57 2.66
C LEU A 197 -14.34 0.92 2.39
N GLU A 198 -13.24 1.26 1.74
CA GLU A 198 -13.10 2.55 1.07
C GLU A 198 -13.32 2.41 -0.44
N VAL A 199 -14.06 3.37 -0.98
CA VAL A 199 -14.23 3.57 -2.41
C VAL A 199 -13.79 5.00 -2.73
N SER A 200 -12.92 5.16 -3.72
CA SER A 200 -12.52 6.47 -4.23
C SER A 200 -12.30 6.41 -5.74
N VAL A 201 -12.27 7.58 -6.38
CA VAL A 201 -11.86 7.69 -7.79
C VAL A 201 -10.37 7.35 -7.87
N ASP A 202 -9.99 6.49 -8.82
CA ASP A 202 -8.60 6.22 -9.14
C ASP A 202 -8.09 7.38 -10.01
N ASP A 203 -7.14 8.13 -9.48
CA ASP A 203 -6.50 9.27 -10.16
C ASP A 203 -5.29 8.85 -11.00
N GLY A 204 -4.96 7.56 -11.01
CA GLY A 204 -3.80 7.01 -11.71
C GLY A 204 -2.47 7.24 -11.01
N ALA A 205 -2.47 7.75 -9.77
CA ALA A 205 -1.25 7.87 -8.98
C ALA A 205 -0.62 6.48 -8.74
N PRO A 206 0.72 6.37 -8.67
CA PRO A 206 1.37 5.13 -8.27
C PRO A 206 1.03 4.78 -6.81
N ASP A 207 0.83 3.48 -6.53
CA ASP A 207 0.54 3.00 -5.17
C ASP A 207 1.80 2.98 -4.29
N VAL A 208 2.96 3.24 -4.88
CA VAL A 208 4.26 3.27 -4.20
C VAL A 208 4.79 4.69 -4.18
N SER A 209 5.32 5.11 -3.04
CA SER A 209 5.99 6.39 -2.90
C SER A 209 7.24 6.27 -2.04
N PHE A 210 8.27 7.04 -2.37
CA PHE A 210 9.47 7.14 -1.54
C PHE A 210 9.24 8.13 -0.39
N THR A 211 9.29 7.63 0.84
CA THR A 211 9.26 8.43 2.07
C THR A 211 10.66 8.90 2.48
N GLN A 212 11.71 8.25 1.96
CA GLN A 212 13.09 8.72 2.02
C GLN A 212 13.76 8.63 0.65
N GLN A 213 14.27 9.76 0.16
CA GLN A 213 15.06 9.84 -1.07
C GLN A 213 16.56 9.61 -0.80
N PRO A 214 17.30 8.99 -1.74
CA PRO A 214 18.74 8.87 -1.61
C PRO A 214 19.45 10.21 -1.76
N THR A 215 20.59 10.34 -1.11
CA THR A 215 21.41 11.55 -1.14
C THR A 215 22.75 11.26 -1.82
N SER A 216 23.22 12.20 -2.64
CA SER A 216 24.51 12.10 -3.33
C SER A 216 25.66 11.87 -2.34
N GLN A 217 26.59 10.99 -2.70
CA GLN A 217 27.71 10.57 -1.87
C GLN A 217 29.05 10.87 -2.54
N ILE A 218 30.06 11.09 -1.71
CA ILE A 218 31.45 11.17 -2.15
C ILE A 218 32.32 10.32 -1.22
N ALA A 219 33.11 9.42 -1.81
CA ALA A 219 34.06 8.58 -1.08
C ALA A 219 35.46 8.76 -1.66
N ASP A 220 36.50 8.57 -0.85
CA ASP A 220 37.85 8.42 -1.39
C ASP A 220 38.00 7.04 -2.07
N ALA A 221 38.93 6.90 -2.99
CA ALA A 221 39.20 5.63 -3.65
C ALA A 221 39.56 4.54 -2.62
N GLY A 222 38.95 3.35 -2.78
CA GLY A 222 38.99 2.28 -1.80
C GLY A 222 38.03 2.44 -0.62
N GLY A 223 37.41 3.62 -0.46
CA GLY A 223 36.41 3.92 0.57
C GLY A 223 35.04 3.29 0.30
N THR A 224 34.01 3.77 1.00
CA THR A 224 32.66 3.22 0.93
C THR A 224 31.65 4.27 0.48
N LEU A 225 30.80 3.91 -0.49
CA LEU A 225 29.58 4.64 -0.84
C LEU A 225 28.39 3.93 -0.20
N ALA A 226 27.48 4.68 0.43
CA ALA A 226 26.26 4.13 1.02
C ALA A 226 25.07 5.01 0.66
N PHE A 227 24.07 4.42 0.00
CA PHE A 227 22.83 5.08 -0.37
C PHE A 227 21.67 4.44 0.39
N SER A 228 20.72 5.27 0.83
CA SER A 228 19.52 4.80 1.53
C SER A 228 18.29 5.43 0.91
N ALA A 229 17.29 4.62 0.63
CA ALA A 229 15.99 5.05 0.13
C ALA A 229 14.92 4.14 0.75
N VAL A 230 13.82 4.74 1.22
CA VAL A 230 12.70 4.03 1.84
C VAL A 230 11.46 4.33 1.00
N ALA A 231 10.78 3.27 0.60
CA ALA A 231 9.55 3.36 -0.16
C ALA A 231 8.46 2.54 0.53
N ASP A 232 7.28 3.12 0.57
CA ASP A 232 6.08 2.52 1.12
C ASP A 232 5.08 2.30 -0.01
N ALA A 233 4.34 1.19 0.08
CA ALA A 233 3.20 0.94 -0.79
C ALA A 233 1.90 1.08 0.01
N GLU A 234 0.88 1.60 -0.65
CA GLU A 234 -0.49 1.59 -0.12
C GLU A 234 -1.02 0.15 -0.01
N PHE A 235 -0.57 -0.77 -0.90
CA PHE A 235 -0.96 -2.18 -0.90
C PHE A 235 0.24 -3.12 -1.12
N GLY A 236 0.29 -4.19 -0.34
CA GLY A 236 1.23 -5.30 -0.53
C GLY A 236 2.68 -4.97 -0.20
N ALA A 237 3.60 -5.87 -0.56
CA ALA A 237 5.02 -5.69 -0.31
C ALA A 237 5.66 -4.77 -1.37
N VAL A 238 6.53 -3.87 -0.91
CA VAL A 238 7.43 -3.10 -1.78
C VAL A 238 8.69 -3.93 -2.01
N ASN A 239 9.09 -4.06 -3.28
CA ASN A 239 10.40 -4.58 -3.62
C ASN A 239 11.26 -3.43 -4.13
N ILE A 240 12.45 -3.24 -3.55
CA ILE A 240 13.40 -2.23 -4.00
C ILE A 240 14.48 -2.92 -4.84
N ARG A 241 14.90 -2.27 -5.92
CA ARG A 241 16.15 -2.59 -6.64
C ARG A 241 16.93 -1.33 -6.95
N TRP A 242 18.25 -1.39 -6.86
CA TRP A 242 19.13 -0.27 -7.17
C TRP A 242 19.65 -0.32 -8.60
N GLN A 243 19.68 0.84 -9.23
CA GLN A 243 20.26 1.06 -10.55
C GLN A 243 21.41 2.04 -10.49
N ARG A 244 22.43 1.83 -11.33
CA ARG A 244 23.46 2.81 -11.66
C ARG A 244 23.36 3.17 -13.13
N ASP A 245 23.14 4.46 -13.41
CA ASP A 245 22.98 5.00 -14.76
C ASP A 245 21.92 4.22 -15.59
N GLY A 246 20.84 3.80 -14.91
CA GLY A 246 19.73 3.03 -15.51
C GLY A 246 19.98 1.52 -15.64
N VAL A 247 21.10 1.00 -15.14
CA VAL A 247 21.43 -0.44 -15.17
C VAL A 247 21.26 -1.03 -13.77
N ASP A 248 20.48 -2.11 -13.64
CA ASP A 248 20.28 -2.82 -12.37
C ASP A 248 21.62 -3.33 -11.80
N LEU A 249 21.82 -3.09 -10.52
CA LEU A 249 22.95 -3.60 -9.76
C LEU A 249 22.64 -4.99 -9.21
N VAL A 250 23.69 -5.78 -9.03
CA VAL A 250 23.62 -7.11 -8.42
C VAL A 250 24.67 -7.17 -7.33
N ASP A 251 24.30 -7.76 -6.20
CA ASP A 251 25.24 -7.96 -5.10
C ASP A 251 26.44 -8.82 -5.54
N ASP A 252 27.63 -8.41 -5.12
CA ASP A 252 28.88 -9.11 -5.35
C ASP A 252 29.77 -9.04 -4.10
N GLY A 253 31.08 -9.27 -4.24
CA GLY A 253 32.01 -9.19 -3.09
C GLY A 253 32.15 -7.79 -2.48
N ARG A 254 31.61 -6.76 -3.14
CA ARG A 254 31.83 -5.34 -2.85
C ARG A 254 30.53 -4.56 -2.74
N ILE A 255 29.54 -4.90 -3.57
CA ILE A 255 28.18 -4.36 -3.61
C ILE A 255 27.27 -5.26 -2.75
N VAL A 256 26.58 -4.67 -1.78
CA VAL A 256 25.64 -5.36 -0.90
C VAL A 256 24.37 -4.53 -0.76
N GLY A 257 23.21 -5.19 -0.80
CA GLY A 257 21.91 -4.53 -0.58
C GLY A 257 21.30 -3.92 -1.85
N SER A 258 21.71 -4.39 -3.04
CA SER A 258 21.11 -3.99 -4.33
C SER A 258 19.60 -4.23 -4.40
N GLN A 259 19.02 -5.06 -3.53
CA GLN A 259 17.59 -5.32 -3.42
C GLN A 259 16.96 -4.84 -2.08
N GLY A 260 17.62 -3.92 -1.38
CA GLY A 260 17.15 -3.43 -0.08
C GLY A 260 17.12 -1.90 0.00
N GLU A 261 16.62 -1.38 1.12
CA GLU A 261 16.56 0.06 1.38
C GLU A 261 17.94 0.72 1.43
N THR A 262 18.99 -0.05 1.74
CA THR A 262 20.37 0.46 1.81
C THR A 262 21.28 -0.30 0.87
N LEU A 263 21.86 0.42 -0.09
CA LEU A 263 22.93 -0.06 -0.97
C LEU A 263 24.28 0.36 -0.40
N THR A 264 25.19 -0.59 -0.24
CA THR A 264 26.58 -0.33 0.18
C THR A 264 27.55 -0.82 -0.88
N ILE A 265 28.51 0.04 -1.24
CA ILE A 265 29.59 -0.28 -2.17
C ILE A 265 30.90 0.03 -1.46
N THR A 266 31.62 -1.02 -1.06
CA THR A 266 32.97 -0.88 -0.50
C THR A 266 34.01 -0.74 -1.61
N GLY A 267 35.27 -0.45 -1.31
CA GLY A 267 36.33 -0.42 -2.32
C GLY A 267 35.99 0.50 -3.51
N ALA A 268 35.47 1.70 -3.25
CA ALA A 268 34.96 2.60 -4.28
C ALA A 268 36.04 2.93 -5.32
N SER A 269 35.66 2.93 -6.60
CA SER A 269 36.54 3.18 -7.73
C SER A 269 35.89 4.13 -8.73
N LEU A 270 36.66 4.63 -9.70
CA LEU A 270 36.10 5.48 -10.77
C LEU A 270 35.01 4.78 -11.59
N ALA A 271 34.97 3.45 -11.63
CA ALA A 271 33.91 2.69 -12.28
C ALA A 271 32.56 2.77 -11.53
N ASP A 272 32.56 3.31 -10.31
CA ASP A 272 31.36 3.49 -9.47
C ASP A 272 30.80 4.90 -9.48
N VAL A 273 31.47 5.83 -10.16
CA VAL A 273 30.94 7.17 -10.41
C VAL A 273 29.75 7.05 -11.35
N GLY A 274 28.64 7.69 -10.99
CA GLY A 274 27.39 7.61 -11.74
C GLY A 274 26.20 8.12 -10.94
N VAL A 275 25.02 8.04 -11.52
CA VAL A 275 23.75 8.35 -10.85
C VAL A 275 23.10 7.06 -10.36
N TYR A 276 22.84 7.00 -9.06
CA TYR A 276 22.21 5.88 -8.39
C TYR A 276 20.74 6.20 -8.13
N THR A 277 19.86 5.28 -8.52
CA THR A 277 18.42 5.41 -8.37
C THR A 277 17.89 4.13 -7.74
N ALA A 278 17.03 4.25 -6.72
CA ALA A 278 16.25 3.13 -6.23
C ALA A 278 14.96 3.04 -7.04
N VAL A 279 14.60 1.83 -7.48
CA VAL A 279 13.32 1.54 -8.13
C VAL A 279 12.52 0.68 -7.18
N ALA A 280 11.36 1.18 -6.78
CA ALA A 280 10.42 0.48 -5.92
C ALA A 280 9.27 -0.06 -6.77
N THR A 281 8.98 -1.34 -6.63
CA THR A 281 7.87 -2.03 -7.30
C THR A 281 6.80 -2.40 -6.28
N GLY A 282 5.58 -1.94 -6.50
CA GLY A 282 4.41 -2.30 -5.68
C GLY A 282 3.14 -2.18 -6.52
N GLY A 283 2.17 -3.06 -6.28
CA GLY A 283 0.97 -3.15 -7.15
C GLY A 283 1.26 -3.48 -8.62
N GLY A 284 2.46 -3.97 -8.94
CA GLY A 284 2.91 -4.22 -10.32
C GLY A 284 3.38 -2.99 -11.09
N VAL A 285 3.54 -1.85 -10.42
CA VAL A 285 4.03 -0.59 -11.00
C VAL A 285 5.40 -0.25 -10.42
N ASP A 286 6.32 0.19 -11.29
CA ASP A 286 7.64 0.68 -10.90
C ASP A 286 7.60 2.20 -10.68
N VAL A 287 8.17 2.64 -9.56
CA VAL A 287 8.40 4.06 -9.24
C VAL A 287 9.88 4.24 -8.93
N SER A 288 10.49 5.25 -9.54
CA SER A 288 11.89 5.60 -9.29
C SER A 288 12.01 6.67 -8.20
N SER A 289 13.04 6.54 -7.38
CA SER A 289 13.51 7.61 -6.50
C SER A 289 14.10 8.77 -7.32
N ASP A 290 14.43 9.86 -6.63
CA ASP A 290 15.37 10.83 -7.17
C ASP A 290 16.75 10.19 -7.39
N GLY A 291 17.51 10.73 -8.33
CA GLY A 291 18.88 10.28 -8.61
C GLY A 291 19.89 10.87 -7.63
N ALA A 292 20.68 10.00 -6.99
CA ALA A 292 21.81 10.38 -6.14
C ALA A 292 23.13 10.22 -6.89
N VAL A 293 23.97 11.25 -6.91
CA VAL A 293 25.27 11.18 -7.59
C VAL A 293 26.30 10.52 -6.68
N ALA A 294 27.02 9.53 -7.20
CA ALA A 294 28.26 9.05 -6.58
C ALA A 294 29.47 9.74 -7.21
N ALA A 295 30.36 10.24 -6.37
CA ALA A 295 31.68 10.70 -6.76
C ALA A 295 32.76 9.93 -5.99
N VAL A 296 33.90 9.69 -6.65
CA VAL A 296 35.07 9.09 -6.02
C VAL A 296 36.25 10.06 -6.10
N ARG A 297 36.79 10.43 -4.95
CA ARG A 297 38.01 11.24 -4.83
C ARG A 297 39.21 10.32 -4.96
N GLN A 298 39.99 10.54 -6.00
CA GLN A 298 41.27 9.85 -6.11
C GLN A 298 42.25 10.42 -5.09
N SER A 299 43.07 9.55 -4.52
CA SER A 299 44.16 9.98 -3.64
C SER A 299 45.14 10.85 -4.42
N ALA A 300 45.65 11.90 -3.78
CA ALA A 300 46.77 12.66 -4.33
C ALA A 300 47.95 11.74 -4.64
N THR A 301 48.14 10.64 -3.90
CA THR A 301 49.27 9.70 -4.09
C THR A 301 49.32 8.99 -5.45
N GLU A 302 48.20 8.87 -6.18
CA GLU A 302 48.23 8.33 -7.56
C GLU A 302 48.74 9.34 -8.59
N PHE A 303 48.72 10.63 -8.23
CA PHE A 303 49.16 11.76 -9.07
C PHE A 303 50.35 12.50 -8.48
N ASP A 304 50.75 12.17 -7.26
CA ASP A 304 51.97 12.59 -6.56
C ASP A 304 53.12 11.75 -7.10
N LEU A 305 53.62 12.15 -8.26
CA LEU A 305 54.69 11.45 -8.97
C LEU A 305 56.03 11.62 -8.25
N ASN A 306 56.16 12.60 -7.36
CA ASN A 306 57.39 12.86 -6.61
C ASN A 306 57.41 12.17 -5.22
N GLY A 307 56.25 11.75 -4.70
CA GLY A 307 56.06 11.06 -3.44
C GLY A 307 56.09 11.94 -2.17
N ASP A 308 55.86 13.26 -2.28
CA ASP A 308 55.92 14.22 -1.17
C ASP A 308 54.60 14.40 -0.41
N GLY A 309 53.53 13.78 -0.89
CA GLY A 309 52.19 13.78 -0.32
C GLY A 309 51.35 15.00 -0.72
N VAL A 310 51.81 15.86 -1.62
CA VAL A 310 51.12 17.07 -2.08
C VAL A 310 51.03 17.05 -3.60
N LEU A 311 49.81 17.15 -4.14
CA LEU A 311 49.65 17.35 -5.58
C LEU A 311 50.04 18.79 -5.95
N ASP A 312 51.16 18.98 -6.64
CA ASP A 312 51.65 20.30 -7.03
C ASP A 312 52.23 20.38 -8.46
N VAL A 313 52.89 21.51 -8.76
CA VAL A 313 53.46 21.74 -10.10
C VAL A 313 54.65 20.81 -10.40
N VAL A 314 55.30 20.28 -9.38
CA VAL A 314 56.44 19.36 -9.52
C VAL A 314 55.94 18.01 -10.02
N ASP A 315 54.77 17.55 -9.58
CA ASP A 315 54.13 16.35 -10.13
C ASP A 315 53.76 16.54 -11.60
N LEU A 316 53.18 17.68 -11.96
CA LEU A 316 52.85 18.00 -13.35
C LEU A 316 54.10 18.02 -14.24
N LEU A 317 55.23 18.54 -13.72
CA LEU A 317 56.51 18.54 -14.43
C LEU A 317 57.06 17.12 -14.62
N LEU A 318 56.91 16.24 -13.62
CA LEU A 318 57.31 14.83 -13.75
C LEU A 318 56.47 14.09 -14.78
N PHE A 319 55.16 14.34 -14.84
CA PHE A 319 54.28 13.79 -15.86
C PHE A 319 54.69 14.22 -17.27
N LEU A 320 54.94 15.53 -17.47
CA LEU A 320 55.31 16.07 -18.78
C LEU A 320 56.68 15.61 -19.27
N ASN A 321 57.63 15.32 -18.35
CA ASN A 321 58.96 14.80 -18.71
C ASN A 321 58.98 13.31 -19.03
N ALA A 322 57.88 12.59 -18.80
CA ALA A 322 57.76 11.16 -19.10
C ALA A 322 57.35 10.86 -20.56
N PHE A 323 57.09 11.90 -21.37
CA PHE A 323 56.74 11.83 -22.80
C PHE A 323 57.61 12.80 -23.61
#